data_AF-A0A956CXN7-F1
#
_entry.id   AF-A0A956CXN7-F1
#
_cell.length_a   1.000
_cell.length_b   1.000
_cell.length_c   1.000
_cell.angle_alpha   90.00
_cell.angle_beta   90.00
_cell.angle_gamma   90.00
#
_symmetry.space_group_name_H-M   'P 1'
#
loop_
_entity.id
_entity.type
_entity.pdbx_description
1 polymer ?
#
loop_
_entity_poly.entity_id
_entity_poly.type
_entity_poly.pdbx_seq_one_letter_code
_entity_poly.pdbx_strand_id
1 'polypeptide(L)'
;MLGASTATAQEPEVLPGDASEVQRLAGLAAQLGETDAARREAAREAYAALTTDDLPAIRGRIDRIRRGRPPANWAVDILNRFRRRGRGEDGEIDLVAGAMAELAEEHRLPHERERVVAMAEPAFLWAALDAMETLEAQRAVFGLIGIDEGQWRPEGRNWVRRRGTELVAAALYARGDGDRFVREWGRYAFDTTGAEQPGRVIPSVDPERLPDVLGAYADARVQSAMRVVVSYTGHSRRAIRRAARDAMATYGGNAIWILRTAHRNETGEHPPREWGWEQVAAAIYAHQDARRMEPVQAGLDAGRAAREAGDLEAMRASYDDVLARMPELESPGEVASGYALLGAREAAEGNAARAEADYRRALRLAPQHAEADAWRAGLVLLSAQRRAAGGVWDEAAFQRVLTLAPSNEAAAAALEQLRPSTAGTPPRDDSPARARWGMAAALLLALLGLALLWRPSRAPADAVDPHASTLDPTIDDTIDEADVTLPDAA
;
A
#
# COMPACT_ATOMS: atom_id res chain seq x y z
N MET A 1 22.76 44.88 -20.64
CA MET A 1 21.93 44.06 -21.54
C MET A 1 22.47 42.64 -21.53
N LEU A 2 21.93 41.77 -20.68
CA LEU A 2 22.03 40.32 -20.76
C LEU A 2 20.81 39.79 -19.99
N GLY A 3 19.93 39.10 -20.71
CA GLY A 3 18.57 38.77 -20.28
C GLY A 3 18.57 37.72 -19.17
N ALA A 4 17.96 38.06 -18.04
CA ALA A 4 17.51 37.09 -17.06
C ALA A 4 16.29 36.37 -17.64
N SER A 5 16.49 35.14 -18.10
CA SER A 5 15.42 34.19 -18.40
C SER A 5 14.80 33.78 -17.07
N THR A 6 13.81 34.53 -16.61
CA THR A 6 12.88 34.09 -15.56
C THR A 6 12.09 32.92 -16.12
N ALA A 7 12.57 31.70 -15.86
CA ALA A 7 11.74 30.51 -15.93
C ALA A 7 10.69 30.66 -14.82
N THR A 8 9.56 31.26 -15.18
CA THR A 8 8.33 31.18 -14.41
C THR A 8 8.06 29.70 -14.22
N ALA A 9 8.15 29.21 -12.99
CA ALA A 9 7.61 27.91 -12.64
C ALA A 9 6.12 27.98 -13.00
N GLN A 10 5.75 27.37 -14.12
CA GLN A 10 4.36 27.10 -14.43
C GLN A 10 3.85 26.28 -13.26
N GLU A 11 2.92 26.86 -12.49
CA GLU A 11 2.00 26.08 -11.67
C GLU A 11 1.53 24.89 -12.51
N PRO A 12 1.40 23.68 -11.94
CA PRO A 12 0.83 22.57 -12.69
C PRO A 12 -0.55 23.02 -13.17
N GLU A 13 -0.63 23.27 -14.47
CA GLU A 13 -1.88 23.57 -15.15
C GLU A 13 -2.78 22.39 -14.81
N VAL A 14 -3.81 22.65 -14.01
CA VAL A 14 -4.83 21.66 -13.66
C VAL A 14 -5.48 21.30 -14.98
N LEU A 15 -4.97 20.25 -15.63
CA LEU A 15 -5.49 19.77 -16.88
C LEU A 15 -6.98 19.51 -16.65
N PRO A 16 -7.90 20.16 -17.39
CA PRO A 16 -9.30 19.82 -17.30
C PRO A 16 -9.39 18.32 -17.55
N GLY A 17 -9.93 17.56 -16.59
CA GLY A 17 -10.09 16.11 -16.72
C GLY A 17 -10.72 15.78 -18.07
N ASP A 18 -10.39 14.62 -18.63
CA ASP A 18 -10.87 14.21 -19.94
C ASP A 18 -12.38 14.53 -20.03
N ALA A 19 -12.77 15.26 -21.08
CA ALA A 19 -14.14 15.70 -21.25
C ALA A 19 -15.12 14.51 -21.19
N SER A 20 -14.66 13.32 -21.59
CA SER A 20 -15.39 12.06 -21.46
C SER A 20 -15.64 11.65 -20.00
N GLU A 21 -14.65 11.80 -19.11
CA GLU A 21 -14.75 11.45 -17.69
C GLU A 21 -15.60 12.45 -16.91
N VAL A 22 -15.50 13.74 -17.23
CA VAL A 22 -16.39 14.75 -16.64
C VAL A 22 -17.84 14.51 -17.08
N GLN A 23 -18.04 14.05 -18.32
CA GLN A 23 -19.36 13.67 -18.83
C GLN A 23 -19.88 12.39 -18.15
N ARG A 24 -19.02 11.42 -17.84
CA ARG A 24 -19.37 10.24 -17.04
C ARG A 24 -19.93 10.64 -15.67
N LEU A 25 -19.28 11.56 -14.96
CA LEU A 25 -19.78 12.08 -13.67
C LEU A 25 -21.13 12.79 -13.81
N ALA A 26 -21.33 13.54 -14.90
CA ALA A 26 -22.65 14.13 -15.19
C ALA A 26 -23.72 13.07 -15.46
N GLY A 27 -23.35 11.94 -16.08
CA GLY A 27 -24.21 10.77 -16.25
C GLY A 27 -24.62 10.14 -14.93
N LEU A 28 -23.71 10.02 -13.96
CA LEU A 28 -24.03 9.54 -12.61
C LEU A 28 -25.02 10.47 -11.91
N ALA A 29 -24.85 11.79 -12.04
CA ALA A 29 -25.80 12.75 -11.49
C ALA A 29 -27.20 12.61 -12.10
N ALA A 30 -27.29 12.37 -13.42
CA ALA A 30 -28.57 12.08 -14.06
C ALA A 30 -29.20 10.78 -13.53
N GLN A 31 -28.41 9.74 -13.30
CA GLN A 31 -28.88 8.48 -12.72
C GLN A 31 -29.42 8.64 -11.29
N LEU A 32 -28.83 9.51 -10.46
CA LEU A 32 -29.39 9.87 -9.15
C LEU A 32 -30.81 10.45 -9.27
N GLY A 33 -31.11 11.13 -10.38
CA GLY A 33 -32.41 11.68 -10.70
C GLY A 33 -33.42 10.68 -11.26
N GLU A 34 -33.06 9.43 -11.52
CA GLU A 34 -34.01 8.47 -12.11
C GLU A 34 -35.03 7.95 -11.09
N THR A 35 -36.25 7.65 -11.54
CA THR A 35 -37.33 7.10 -10.70
C THR A 35 -37.04 5.68 -10.20
N ASP A 36 -36.24 4.93 -10.94
CA ASP A 36 -35.80 3.58 -10.57
C ASP A 36 -34.83 3.62 -9.38
N ALA A 37 -35.19 2.92 -8.30
CA ALA A 37 -34.37 2.84 -7.10
C ALA A 37 -33.03 2.11 -7.35
N ALA A 38 -33.02 1.09 -8.20
CA ALA A 38 -31.80 0.34 -8.50
C ALA A 38 -30.78 1.20 -9.26
N ARG A 39 -31.24 2.05 -10.17
CA ARG A 39 -30.40 3.03 -10.90
C ARG A 39 -29.77 4.05 -9.95
N ARG A 40 -30.55 4.58 -9.00
CA ARG A 40 -30.04 5.53 -7.99
C ARG A 40 -29.00 4.88 -7.08
N GLU A 41 -29.25 3.65 -6.67
CA GLU A 41 -28.33 2.90 -5.82
C GLU A 41 -27.02 2.57 -6.54
N ALA A 42 -27.10 2.15 -7.81
CA ALA A 42 -25.91 1.95 -8.64
C ALA A 42 -25.09 3.24 -8.81
N ALA A 43 -25.75 4.40 -8.94
CA ALA A 43 -25.06 5.69 -8.97
C ALA A 43 -24.37 6.01 -7.63
N ARG A 44 -25.01 5.70 -6.49
CA ARG A 44 -24.40 5.84 -5.15
C ARG A 44 -23.13 5.00 -5.03
N GLU A 45 -23.20 3.73 -5.40
CA GLU A 45 -22.04 2.83 -5.41
C GLU A 45 -20.94 3.34 -6.33
N ALA A 46 -21.29 3.85 -7.52
CA ALA A 46 -20.33 4.42 -8.46
C ALA A 46 -19.62 5.66 -7.91
N TYR A 47 -20.30 6.55 -7.16
CA TYR A 47 -19.65 7.66 -6.46
C TYR A 47 -18.74 7.17 -5.33
N ALA A 48 -19.17 6.15 -4.57
CA ALA A 48 -18.37 5.56 -3.50
C ALA A 48 -17.11 4.84 -4.00
N ALA A 49 -17.12 4.36 -5.24
CA ALA A 49 -16.00 3.69 -5.89
C ALA A 49 -14.98 4.65 -6.55
N LEU A 50 -15.20 5.97 -6.51
CA LEU A 50 -14.27 6.95 -7.09
C LEU A 50 -12.95 6.93 -6.31
N THR A 51 -11.83 7.04 -7.04
CA THR A 51 -10.48 7.00 -6.48
C THR A 51 -9.72 8.30 -6.78
N THR A 52 -8.46 8.37 -6.35
CA THR A 52 -7.58 9.51 -6.64
C THR A 52 -7.38 9.76 -8.13
N ASP A 53 -7.54 8.74 -8.98
CA ASP A 53 -7.41 8.86 -10.43
C ASP A 53 -8.53 9.72 -11.04
N ASP A 54 -9.70 9.77 -10.37
CA ASP A 54 -10.86 10.56 -10.79
C ASP A 54 -10.75 12.05 -10.42
N LEU A 55 -9.72 12.46 -9.65
CA LEU A 55 -9.60 13.83 -9.14
C LEU A 55 -9.67 14.93 -10.22
N PRO A 56 -8.99 14.81 -11.39
CA PRO A 56 -9.11 15.79 -12.46
C PRO A 56 -10.55 15.92 -12.98
N ALA A 57 -11.26 14.80 -13.12
CA ALA A 57 -12.65 14.79 -13.56
C ALA A 57 -13.59 15.39 -12.51
N ILE A 58 -13.38 15.08 -11.22
CA ILE A 58 -14.15 15.65 -10.09
C ILE A 58 -13.98 17.17 -10.04
N ARG A 59 -12.75 17.68 -10.16
CA ARG A 59 -12.47 19.13 -10.20
C ARG A 59 -13.17 19.81 -11.37
N GLY A 60 -13.03 19.24 -12.57
CA GLY A 60 -13.75 19.75 -13.75
C GLY A 60 -15.26 19.71 -13.59
N ARG A 61 -15.81 18.74 -12.84
CA ARG A 61 -17.24 18.65 -12.54
C ARG A 61 -17.67 19.71 -11.53
N ILE A 62 -16.92 19.93 -10.46
CA ILE A 62 -17.14 21.00 -9.46
C ILE A 62 -17.27 22.37 -10.16
N ASP A 63 -16.36 22.67 -11.09
CA ASP A 63 -16.38 23.94 -11.85
C ASP A 63 -17.62 24.09 -12.74
N ARG A 64 -18.15 22.98 -13.29
CA ARG A 64 -19.40 23.00 -14.08
C ARG A 64 -20.61 23.17 -13.17
N ILE A 65 -20.67 22.46 -12.04
CA ILE A 65 -21.78 22.55 -11.07
C ILE A 65 -21.93 24.00 -10.58
N ARG A 66 -20.81 24.69 -10.37
CA ARG A 66 -20.79 26.09 -9.95
C ARG A 66 -21.62 27.03 -10.82
N ARG A 67 -21.77 26.73 -12.12
CA ARG A 67 -22.50 27.59 -13.08
C ARG A 67 -24.00 27.30 -13.16
N GLY A 68 -24.48 26.18 -12.60
CA GLY A 68 -25.85 25.68 -12.76
C GLY A 68 -26.66 25.56 -11.46
N ARG A 69 -26.36 26.37 -10.45
CA ARG A 69 -26.89 26.20 -9.09
C ARG A 69 -28.35 26.67 -8.93
N PRO A 70 -29.14 26.00 -8.07
CA PRO A 70 -30.43 26.52 -7.66
C PRO A 70 -30.29 27.80 -6.82
N PRO A 71 -31.34 28.64 -6.72
CA PRO A 71 -31.29 29.84 -5.88
C PRO A 71 -30.97 29.52 -4.41
N ALA A 72 -30.32 30.46 -3.71
CA ALA A 72 -29.78 30.26 -2.37
C ALA A 72 -30.80 29.73 -1.34
N ASN A 73 -32.03 30.24 -1.34
CA ASN A 73 -33.09 29.78 -0.43
C ASN A 73 -33.43 28.30 -0.66
N TRP A 74 -33.55 27.88 -1.91
CA TRP A 74 -33.80 26.49 -2.28
C TRP A 74 -32.65 25.58 -1.85
N ALA A 75 -31.41 25.99 -2.06
CA ALA A 75 -30.23 25.22 -1.65
C ALA A 75 -30.21 24.99 -0.13
N VAL A 76 -30.50 26.02 0.67
CA VAL A 76 -30.59 25.91 2.14
C VAL A 76 -31.71 24.95 2.55
N ASP A 77 -32.90 25.09 1.94
CA ASP A 77 -34.05 24.25 2.27
C ASP A 77 -33.80 22.77 1.95
N ILE A 78 -33.19 22.48 0.80
CA ILE A 78 -32.83 21.11 0.40
C ILE A 78 -31.77 20.53 1.33
N LEU A 79 -30.70 21.26 1.63
CA LEU A 79 -29.67 20.79 2.58
C LEU A 79 -30.25 20.53 3.97
N ASN A 80 -31.17 21.38 4.44
CA ASN A 80 -31.86 21.14 5.70
C ASN A 80 -32.71 19.86 5.66
N ARG A 81 -33.30 19.51 4.53
CA ARG A 81 -34.00 18.21 4.35
C ARG A 81 -33.03 17.05 4.38
N PHE A 82 -31.88 17.14 3.71
CA PHE A 82 -30.82 16.12 3.77
C PHE A 82 -30.36 15.92 5.22
N ARG A 83 -30.04 16.99 5.95
CA ARG A 83 -29.63 16.95 7.36
C ARG A 83 -30.66 16.30 8.27
N ARG A 84 -31.96 16.54 8.03
CA ARG A 84 -33.03 15.95 8.84
C ARG A 84 -33.18 14.46 8.59
N ARG A 85 -33.12 14.03 7.33
CA ARG A 85 -33.29 12.62 6.95
C ARG A 85 -32.04 11.78 7.15
N GLY A 86 -30.86 12.39 7.07
CA GLY A 86 -29.57 11.73 7.26
C GLY A 86 -29.03 11.79 8.68
N ARG A 87 -29.87 12.16 9.66
CA ARG A 87 -29.45 12.21 11.07
C ARG A 87 -29.46 10.81 11.66
N GLY A 88 -28.29 10.32 12.04
CA GLY A 88 -28.13 9.08 12.80
C GLY A 88 -28.54 9.22 14.27
N GLU A 89 -28.58 8.10 14.98
CA GLU A 89 -28.96 8.04 16.41
C GLU A 89 -28.02 8.86 17.30
N ASP A 90 -26.72 8.85 16.98
CA ASP A 90 -25.68 9.62 17.68
C ASP A 90 -25.69 11.12 17.34
N GLY A 91 -26.60 11.55 16.47
CA GLY A 91 -26.70 12.94 16.01
C GLY A 91 -25.70 13.33 14.92
N GLU A 92 -24.86 12.41 14.44
CA GLU A 92 -24.04 12.61 13.24
C GLU A 92 -24.93 12.72 12.00
N ILE A 93 -24.50 13.53 11.03
CA ILE A 93 -25.25 13.83 9.82
C ILE A 93 -24.55 13.19 8.62
N ASP A 94 -25.21 12.20 8.02
CA ASP A 94 -24.85 11.65 6.72
C ASP A 94 -25.68 12.33 5.62
N LEU A 95 -25.05 13.24 4.90
CA LEU A 95 -25.71 13.95 3.80
C LEU A 95 -26.06 13.05 2.62
N VAL A 96 -25.28 11.98 2.38
CA VAL A 96 -25.52 11.05 1.27
C VAL A 96 -26.75 10.21 1.58
N ALA A 97 -26.85 9.66 2.80
CA ALA A 97 -28.06 8.96 3.24
C ALA A 97 -29.29 9.88 3.20
N GLY A 98 -29.15 11.10 3.71
CA GLY A 98 -30.21 12.11 3.67
C GLY A 98 -30.64 12.50 2.25
N ALA A 99 -29.69 12.61 1.32
CA ALA A 99 -29.95 12.89 -0.09
C ALA A 99 -30.64 11.72 -0.80
N MET A 100 -30.22 10.47 -0.53
CA MET A 100 -30.87 9.27 -1.06
C MET A 100 -32.32 9.17 -0.59
N ALA A 101 -32.58 9.44 0.69
CA ALA A 101 -33.92 9.44 1.24
C ALA A 101 -34.81 10.51 0.59
N GLU A 102 -34.29 11.73 0.35
CA GLU A 102 -35.03 12.79 -0.35
C GLU A 102 -35.26 12.49 -1.84
N LEU A 103 -34.31 11.84 -2.52
CA LEU A 103 -34.44 11.43 -3.92
C LEU A 103 -35.46 10.30 -4.11
N ALA A 104 -35.72 9.51 -3.07
CA ALA A 104 -36.74 8.46 -3.07
C ALA A 104 -38.17 8.99 -2.94
N GLU A 105 -38.35 10.23 -2.47
CA GLU A 105 -39.66 10.87 -2.32
C GLU A 105 -40.31 11.17 -3.68
N GLU A 106 -41.64 11.17 -3.71
CA GLU A 106 -42.40 11.56 -4.89
C GLU A 106 -42.47 13.09 -5.01
N HIS A 107 -41.68 13.65 -5.92
CA HIS A 107 -41.70 15.07 -6.25
C HIS A 107 -42.75 15.36 -7.30
N ARG A 108 -43.80 16.12 -6.93
CA ARG A 108 -44.94 16.42 -7.82
C ARG A 108 -44.55 17.31 -9.01
N LEU A 109 -43.47 18.07 -8.91
CA LEU A 109 -42.99 18.97 -9.95
C LEU A 109 -41.60 18.52 -10.46
N PRO A 110 -41.41 18.35 -11.78
CA PRO A 110 -40.12 17.92 -12.35
C PRO A 110 -38.93 18.79 -11.91
N HIS A 111 -39.11 20.11 -11.87
CA HIS A 111 -38.05 21.05 -11.48
C HIS A 111 -37.63 20.93 -10.00
N GLU A 112 -38.48 20.39 -9.13
CA GLU A 112 -38.10 20.14 -7.73
C GLU A 112 -37.07 19.01 -7.65
N ARG A 113 -37.32 17.92 -8.39
CA ARG A 113 -36.41 16.78 -8.50
C ARG A 113 -35.05 17.18 -9.08
N GLU A 114 -35.04 17.97 -10.15
CA GLU A 114 -33.81 18.51 -10.76
C GLU A 114 -32.97 19.31 -9.74
N ARG A 115 -33.63 20.13 -8.90
CA ARG A 115 -32.94 20.89 -7.85
C ARG A 115 -32.40 20.00 -6.73
N VAL A 116 -33.14 18.96 -6.34
CA VAL A 116 -32.66 17.97 -5.37
C VAL A 116 -31.42 17.27 -5.91
N VAL A 117 -31.42 16.82 -7.16
CA VAL A 117 -30.25 16.22 -7.81
C VAL A 117 -29.06 17.18 -7.85
N ALA A 118 -29.30 18.45 -8.21
CA ALA A 118 -28.26 19.48 -8.25
C ALA A 118 -27.61 19.74 -6.87
N MET A 119 -28.34 19.49 -5.77
CA MET A 119 -27.80 19.56 -4.40
C MET A 119 -27.22 18.24 -3.91
N ALA A 120 -27.77 17.11 -4.36
CA ALA A 120 -27.32 15.78 -4.02
C ALA A 120 -25.92 15.54 -4.58
N GLU A 121 -25.68 15.80 -5.86
CA GLU A 121 -24.40 15.51 -6.50
C GLU A 121 -23.17 16.08 -5.72
N PRO A 122 -23.14 17.36 -5.29
CA PRO A 122 -22.07 17.85 -4.43
C PRO A 122 -21.91 17.11 -3.09
N ALA A 123 -22.98 16.61 -2.49
CA ALA A 123 -22.86 15.81 -1.25
C ALA A 123 -22.16 14.46 -1.52
N PHE A 124 -22.43 13.82 -2.67
CA PHE A 124 -21.78 12.58 -3.06
C PHE A 124 -20.31 12.82 -3.45
N LEU A 125 -20.03 13.88 -4.21
CA LEU A 125 -18.66 14.29 -4.53
C LEU A 125 -17.86 14.62 -3.26
N TRP A 126 -18.48 15.31 -2.29
CA TRP A 126 -17.85 15.53 -0.98
C TRP A 126 -17.48 14.20 -0.32
N ALA A 127 -18.43 13.27 -0.19
CA ALA A 127 -18.21 12.00 0.48
C ALA A 127 -17.08 11.20 -0.19
N ALA A 128 -17.06 11.16 -1.52
CA ALA A 128 -15.98 10.53 -2.29
C ALA A 128 -14.62 11.19 -2.01
N LEU A 129 -14.55 12.52 -2.03
CA LEU A 129 -13.30 13.26 -1.75
C LEU A 129 -12.83 13.08 -0.29
N ASP A 130 -13.75 13.04 0.67
CA ASP A 130 -13.42 12.80 2.08
C ASP A 130 -12.86 11.38 2.28
N ALA A 131 -13.39 10.39 1.56
CA ALA A 131 -12.92 9.00 1.62
C ALA A 131 -11.52 8.78 0.98
N MET A 132 -11.07 9.66 0.07
CA MET A 132 -9.75 9.54 -0.55
C MET A 132 -8.59 9.86 0.41
N GLU A 133 -8.83 10.68 1.43
CA GLU A 133 -7.87 11.07 2.47
C GLU A 133 -6.52 11.65 1.97
N THR A 134 -6.48 12.17 0.74
CA THR A 134 -5.29 12.82 0.16
C THR A 134 -5.37 14.34 0.24
N LEU A 135 -4.21 15.00 0.25
CA LEU A 135 -4.13 16.47 0.18
C LEU A 135 -4.91 17.03 -1.02
N GLU A 136 -4.75 16.42 -2.20
CA GLU A 136 -5.39 16.90 -3.42
C GLU A 136 -6.91 16.76 -3.38
N ALA A 137 -7.44 15.71 -2.73
CA ALA A 137 -8.87 15.55 -2.49
C ALA A 137 -9.39 16.57 -1.48
N GLN A 138 -8.68 16.79 -0.37
CA GLN A 138 -9.03 17.81 0.62
C GLN A 138 -9.07 19.22 0.01
N ARG A 139 -8.11 19.55 -0.86
CA ARG A 139 -8.11 20.81 -1.63
C ARG A 139 -9.35 20.93 -2.53
N ALA A 140 -9.79 19.84 -3.16
CA ALA A 140 -11.01 19.83 -3.95
C ALA A 140 -12.28 20.04 -3.09
N VAL A 141 -12.32 19.54 -1.85
CA VAL A 141 -13.42 19.81 -0.90
C VAL A 141 -13.53 21.30 -0.60
N PHE A 142 -12.41 22.01 -0.42
CA PHE A 142 -12.44 23.49 -0.26
C PHE A 142 -13.05 24.19 -1.48
N GLY A 143 -12.73 23.74 -2.69
CA GLY A 143 -13.37 24.23 -3.92
C GLY A 143 -14.87 23.96 -3.95
N LEU A 144 -15.30 22.79 -3.48
CA LEU A 144 -16.71 22.40 -3.39
C LEU A 144 -17.47 23.28 -2.39
N ILE A 145 -16.91 23.53 -1.19
CA ILE A 145 -17.50 24.44 -0.21
C ILE A 145 -17.63 25.86 -0.80
N GLY A 146 -16.66 26.27 -1.62
CA GLY A 146 -16.64 27.55 -2.31
C GLY A 146 -17.63 27.68 -3.49
N ILE A 147 -18.38 26.63 -3.83
CA ILE A 147 -19.39 26.68 -4.90
C ILE A 147 -20.50 27.68 -4.58
N ASP A 148 -20.92 27.78 -3.31
CA ASP A 148 -22.02 28.64 -2.89
C ASP A 148 -21.59 29.68 -1.84
N GLU A 149 -22.41 30.71 -1.64
CA GLU A 149 -22.23 31.79 -0.67
C GLU A 149 -22.49 31.36 0.80
N GLY A 150 -22.03 30.16 1.17
CA GLY A 150 -22.00 29.68 2.55
C GLY A 150 -23.07 28.67 2.96
N GLN A 151 -23.81 28.10 2.02
CA GLN A 151 -24.84 27.09 2.27
C GLN A 151 -24.27 25.80 2.87
N TRP A 152 -23.05 25.44 2.45
CA TRP A 152 -22.26 24.30 2.97
C TRP A 152 -21.47 24.63 4.25
N ARG A 153 -21.67 25.82 4.84
CA ARG A 153 -20.89 26.23 6.00
C ARG A 153 -21.02 25.26 7.19
N PRO A 154 -22.23 24.79 7.56
CA PRO A 154 -22.38 23.83 8.65
C PRO A 154 -21.55 22.56 8.44
N GLU A 155 -21.56 22.01 7.22
CA GLU A 155 -20.83 20.80 6.82
C GLU A 155 -19.33 21.04 6.89
N GLY A 156 -18.85 22.13 6.29
CA GLY A 156 -17.43 22.49 6.31
C GLY A 156 -16.89 22.68 7.73
N ARG A 157 -17.69 23.27 8.64
CA ARG A 157 -17.26 23.45 10.04
C ARG A 157 -17.12 22.11 10.76
N ASN A 158 -18.08 21.20 10.56
CA ASN A 158 -18.05 19.88 11.18
C ASN A 158 -16.90 19.05 10.61
N TRP A 159 -16.69 19.09 9.30
CA TRP A 159 -15.57 18.44 8.63
C TRP A 159 -14.22 18.94 9.14
N VAL A 160 -14.03 20.26 9.25
CA VAL A 160 -12.78 20.83 9.79
C VAL A 160 -12.55 20.40 11.24
N ARG A 161 -13.59 20.38 12.08
CA ARG A 161 -13.47 19.93 13.48
C ARG A 161 -13.15 18.44 13.58
N ARG A 162 -13.74 17.61 12.71
CA ARG A 162 -13.53 16.16 12.67
C ARG A 162 -12.12 15.81 12.21
N ARG A 163 -11.65 16.43 11.12
CA ARG A 163 -10.35 16.13 10.49
C ARG A 163 -9.17 16.82 11.18
N GLY A 164 -9.39 17.99 11.78
CA GLY A 164 -8.38 18.68 12.58
C GLY A 164 -7.06 18.91 11.82
N THR A 165 -5.96 18.40 12.38
CA THR A 165 -4.60 18.62 11.85
C THR A 165 -4.37 18.03 10.46
N GLU A 166 -5.20 17.07 10.02
CA GLU A 166 -5.13 16.50 8.67
C GLU A 166 -5.33 17.54 7.57
N LEU A 167 -6.05 18.64 7.87
CA LEU A 167 -6.38 19.68 6.89
C LEU A 167 -5.41 20.85 6.87
N VAL A 168 -4.34 20.84 7.67
CA VAL A 168 -3.44 21.99 7.81
C VAL A 168 -2.84 22.39 6.46
N ALA A 169 -2.34 21.43 5.69
CA ALA A 169 -1.79 21.68 4.36
C ALA A 169 -2.84 22.23 3.40
N ALA A 170 -4.02 21.58 3.32
CA ALA A 170 -5.11 22.03 2.47
C ALA A 170 -5.60 23.45 2.84
N ALA A 171 -5.70 23.77 4.13
CA ALA A 171 -6.10 25.09 4.62
C ALA A 171 -5.07 26.18 4.27
N LEU A 172 -3.77 25.87 4.36
CA LEU A 172 -2.69 26.78 3.96
C LEU A 172 -2.76 27.13 2.48
N TYR A 173 -2.99 26.13 1.60
CA TYR A 173 -3.19 26.37 0.18
C TYR A 173 -4.48 27.15 -0.10
N ALA A 174 -5.60 26.75 0.51
CA ALA A 174 -6.89 27.43 0.33
C ALA A 174 -6.83 28.91 0.72
N ARG A 175 -6.02 29.29 1.72
CA ARG A 175 -5.83 30.69 2.13
C ARG A 175 -5.25 31.59 1.02
N GLY A 176 -4.45 31.01 0.12
CA GLY A 176 -3.83 31.67 -1.02
C GLY A 176 -4.62 31.57 -2.33
N ASP A 177 -5.77 30.88 -2.32
CA ASP A 177 -6.54 30.56 -3.53
C ASP A 177 -7.02 31.80 -4.30
N GLY A 178 -7.25 31.69 -5.61
CA GLY A 178 -7.77 32.78 -6.44
C GLY A 178 -9.23 33.15 -6.13
N ASP A 179 -10.00 32.23 -5.57
CA ASP A 179 -11.39 32.41 -5.22
C ASP A 179 -11.58 33.03 -3.83
N ARG A 180 -12.43 34.08 -3.74
CA ARG A 180 -12.67 34.78 -2.47
C ARG A 180 -13.28 33.86 -1.39
N PHE A 181 -14.23 32.99 -1.75
CA PHE A 181 -14.92 32.13 -0.80
C PHE A 181 -14.02 31.01 -0.31
N VAL A 182 -13.22 30.42 -1.23
CA VAL A 182 -12.20 29.42 -0.86
C VAL A 182 -11.17 30.05 0.08
N ARG A 183 -10.71 31.27 -0.18
CA ARG A 183 -9.81 32.00 0.74
C ARG A 183 -10.42 32.25 2.12
N GLU A 184 -11.67 32.71 2.19
CA GLU A 184 -12.35 32.94 3.48
C GLU A 184 -12.45 31.63 4.28
N TRP A 185 -12.76 30.54 3.59
CA TRP A 185 -12.81 29.21 4.18
C TRP A 185 -11.44 28.67 4.61
N GLY A 186 -10.42 28.87 3.79
CA GLY A 186 -9.04 28.53 4.12
C GLY A 186 -8.57 29.24 5.39
N ARG A 187 -8.96 30.50 5.60
CA ARG A 187 -8.68 31.24 6.85
C ARG A 187 -9.37 30.62 8.06
N TYR A 188 -10.67 30.34 7.94
CA TYR A 188 -11.41 29.68 9.03
C TYR A 188 -10.79 28.33 9.41
N ALA A 189 -10.45 27.50 8.42
CA ALA A 189 -9.82 26.22 8.65
C ALA A 189 -8.42 26.38 9.26
N PHE A 190 -7.61 27.30 8.74
CA PHE A 190 -6.29 27.62 9.27
C PHE A 190 -6.36 27.98 10.78
N ASP A 191 -7.25 28.89 11.16
CA ASP A 191 -7.43 29.30 12.57
C ASP A 191 -7.96 28.13 13.44
N THR A 192 -8.89 27.32 12.91
CA THR A 192 -9.51 26.23 13.68
C THR A 192 -8.56 25.05 13.90
N THR A 193 -7.70 24.78 12.92
CA THR A 193 -6.68 23.71 12.99
C THR A 193 -5.46 24.10 13.84
N GLY A 194 -5.34 25.37 14.26
CA GLY A 194 -4.19 25.88 15.00
C GLY A 194 -2.96 26.13 14.13
N ALA A 195 -3.11 26.15 12.81
CA ALA A 195 -2.00 26.24 11.86
C ALA A 195 -1.18 27.53 11.98
N GLU A 196 -1.67 28.55 12.71
CA GLU A 196 -0.93 29.75 13.10
C GLU A 196 0.22 29.48 14.09
N GLN A 197 0.19 28.34 14.78
CA GLN A 197 1.18 27.90 15.76
C GLN A 197 1.95 26.67 15.25
N PRO A 198 2.88 26.83 14.29
CA PRO A 198 3.60 25.71 13.69
C PRO A 198 4.37 24.87 14.71
N GLY A 199 4.87 25.49 15.80
CA GLY A 199 5.57 24.78 16.87
C GLY A 199 4.69 23.83 17.68
N ARG A 200 3.37 24.01 17.67
CA ARG A 200 2.40 23.10 18.29
C ARG A 200 1.86 22.09 17.28
N VAL A 201 1.54 22.55 16.06
CA VAL A 201 0.87 21.73 15.06
C VAL A 201 1.80 20.73 14.41
N ILE A 202 2.98 21.14 13.93
CA ILE A 202 3.90 20.27 13.19
C ILE A 202 4.26 18.99 13.98
N PRO A 203 4.56 19.04 15.29
CA PRO A 203 4.82 17.82 16.07
C PRO A 203 3.62 16.88 16.24
N SER A 204 2.39 17.38 16.10
CA SER A 204 1.14 16.59 16.22
C SER A 204 0.64 15.99 14.90
N VAL A 205 1.26 16.34 13.78
CA VAL A 205 0.89 15.82 12.45
C VAL A 205 1.46 14.42 12.27
N ASP A 206 0.65 13.55 11.67
CA ASP A 206 1.07 12.21 11.23
C ASP A 206 2.33 12.31 10.34
N PRO A 207 3.42 11.60 10.66
CA PRO A 207 4.64 11.69 9.87
C PRO A 207 4.51 11.25 8.40
N GLU A 208 3.44 10.58 7.98
CA GLU A 208 3.14 10.34 6.56
C GLU A 208 2.65 11.61 5.83
N ARG A 209 1.92 12.48 6.53
CA ARG A 209 1.37 13.75 6.00
C ARG A 209 2.29 14.95 6.23
N LEU A 210 3.30 14.79 7.09
CA LEU A 210 4.22 15.86 7.44
C LEU A 210 4.95 16.49 6.24
N PRO A 211 5.40 15.74 5.20
CA PRO A 211 6.00 16.34 4.01
C PRO A 211 5.13 17.43 3.36
N ASP A 212 3.84 17.15 3.20
CA ASP A 212 2.87 18.07 2.61
C ASP A 212 2.66 19.31 3.48
N VAL A 213 2.61 19.15 4.80
CA VAL A 213 2.47 20.26 5.74
C VAL A 213 3.70 21.18 5.73
N LEU A 214 4.91 20.62 5.69
CA LEU A 214 6.15 21.39 5.61
C LEU A 214 6.22 22.20 4.30
N GLY A 215 5.84 21.59 3.17
CA GLY A 215 5.73 22.26 1.88
C GLY A 215 4.71 23.39 1.90
N ALA A 216 3.50 23.12 2.38
CA ALA A 216 2.42 24.10 2.44
C ALA A 216 2.79 25.34 3.28
N TYR A 217 3.51 25.17 4.39
CA TYR A 217 3.98 26.29 5.21
C TYR A 217 4.99 27.18 4.46
N ALA A 218 5.84 26.58 3.63
CA ALA A 218 6.83 27.30 2.85
C ALA A 218 6.19 28.02 1.66
N ASP A 219 5.30 27.35 0.93
CA ASP A 219 4.54 27.91 -0.20
C ASP A 219 3.67 29.09 0.27
N ALA A 220 2.99 28.94 1.40
CA ALA A 220 2.21 29.99 2.03
C ALA A 220 3.06 31.07 2.75
N ARG A 221 4.40 30.98 2.66
CA ARG A 221 5.38 31.94 3.18
C ARG A 221 5.24 32.26 4.67
N VAL A 222 4.86 31.26 5.48
CA VAL A 222 4.66 31.45 6.92
C VAL A 222 6.00 31.54 7.66
N GLN A 223 6.40 32.76 8.01
CA GLN A 223 7.73 33.00 8.62
C GLN A 223 7.91 32.33 9.98
N SER A 224 6.85 32.24 10.80
CA SER A 224 6.89 31.59 12.11
C SER A 224 7.22 30.09 12.02
N ALA A 225 7.00 29.46 10.86
CA ALA A 225 7.28 28.04 10.66
C ALA A 225 8.75 27.75 10.34
N MET A 226 9.51 28.71 9.82
CA MET A 226 10.91 28.50 9.37
C MET A 226 11.79 27.84 10.45
N ARG A 227 11.64 28.27 11.71
CA ARG A 227 12.41 27.72 12.85
C ARG A 227 12.07 26.26 13.14
N VAL A 228 10.81 25.86 12.93
CA VAL A 228 10.37 24.49 13.10
C VAL A 228 10.77 23.66 11.88
N VAL A 229 10.57 24.17 10.67
CA VAL A 229 10.95 23.49 9.42
C VAL A 229 12.45 23.14 9.41
N VAL A 230 13.32 24.05 9.82
CA VAL A 230 14.78 23.78 9.85
C VAL A 230 15.16 22.65 10.80
N SER A 231 14.40 22.37 11.88
CA SER A 231 14.71 21.24 12.76
C SER A 231 14.44 19.87 12.12
N TYR A 232 13.71 19.82 11.00
CA TYR A 232 13.43 18.58 10.27
C TYR A 232 14.41 18.31 9.12
N THR A 233 15.36 19.21 8.81
CA THR A 233 16.31 19.01 7.68
C THR A 233 17.27 17.84 7.88
N GLY A 234 17.45 17.41 9.14
CA GLY A 234 18.26 16.27 9.57
C GLY A 234 17.46 15.04 10.02
N HIS A 235 16.14 15.02 9.82
CA HIS A 235 15.24 13.94 10.26
C HIS A 235 15.67 12.52 9.80
N SER A 236 15.26 11.43 10.45
CA SER A 236 15.67 10.06 10.04
C SER A 236 14.96 9.54 8.79
N ARG A 237 13.66 9.85 8.62
CA ARG A 237 12.88 9.52 7.41
C ARG A 237 13.25 10.43 6.23
N ARG A 238 13.57 9.82 5.07
CA ARG A 238 14.02 10.51 3.85
C ARG A 238 12.98 11.50 3.32
N ALA A 239 11.71 11.12 3.26
CA ALA A 239 10.63 11.97 2.74
C ALA A 239 10.51 13.29 3.53
N ILE A 240 10.51 13.21 4.87
CA ILE A 240 10.43 14.38 5.76
C ILE A 240 11.67 15.27 5.62
N ARG A 241 12.88 14.69 5.59
CA ARG A 241 14.11 15.47 5.35
C ARG A 241 14.05 16.25 4.06
N ARG A 242 13.69 15.56 2.97
CA ARG A 242 13.65 16.13 1.64
C ARG A 242 12.65 17.29 1.61
N ALA A 243 11.43 17.07 2.09
CA ALA A 243 10.41 18.12 2.17
C ALA A 243 10.85 19.31 3.04
N ALA A 244 11.51 19.09 4.17
CA ALA A 244 12.06 20.17 4.98
C ALA A 244 13.15 20.98 4.25
N ARG A 245 14.06 20.31 3.52
CA ARG A 245 15.10 20.97 2.73
C ARG A 245 14.50 21.75 1.57
N ASP A 246 13.55 21.16 0.85
CA ASP A 246 12.81 21.81 -0.23
C ASP A 246 12.04 23.04 0.29
N ALA A 247 11.37 22.92 1.44
CA ALA A 247 10.69 24.02 2.12
C ALA A 247 11.66 25.15 2.52
N MET A 248 12.85 24.83 3.05
CA MET A 248 13.88 25.83 3.34
C MET A 248 14.40 26.52 2.07
N ALA A 249 14.52 25.79 0.96
CA ALA A 249 14.86 26.37 -0.33
C ALA A 249 13.75 27.30 -0.86
N THR A 250 12.48 26.91 -0.71
CA THR A 250 11.32 27.77 -1.03
C THR A 250 11.36 29.07 -0.24
N TYR A 251 11.64 29.03 1.07
CA TYR A 251 11.86 30.25 1.88
C TYR A 251 13.04 31.08 1.37
N GLY A 252 14.11 30.43 0.92
CA GLY A 252 15.28 31.03 0.29
C GLY A 252 15.95 32.08 1.18
N GLY A 253 16.25 33.24 0.61
CA GLY A 253 16.92 34.35 1.32
C GLY A 253 16.20 34.81 2.60
N ASN A 254 14.87 34.64 2.69
CA ASN A 254 14.11 35.03 3.89
C ASN A 254 14.48 34.17 5.12
N ALA A 255 15.01 32.96 4.91
CA ALA A 255 15.41 32.05 5.97
C ALA A 255 16.86 32.23 6.44
N ILE A 256 17.65 33.15 5.85
CA ILE A 256 19.09 33.26 6.13
C ILE A 256 19.42 33.39 7.62
N TRP A 257 18.67 34.18 8.38
CA TRP A 257 18.93 34.39 9.80
C TRP A 257 18.64 33.14 10.65
N ILE A 258 17.59 32.39 10.28
CA ILE A 258 17.27 31.08 10.88
C ILE A 258 18.38 30.08 10.54
N LEU A 259 18.79 30.00 9.29
CA LEU A 259 19.87 29.12 8.85
C LEU A 259 21.18 29.44 9.55
N ARG A 260 21.55 30.72 9.71
CA ARG A 260 22.76 31.12 10.45
C ARG A 260 22.71 30.71 11.93
N THR A 261 21.53 30.82 12.54
CA THR A 261 21.32 30.36 13.92
C THR A 261 21.41 28.83 14.02
N ALA A 262 20.78 28.12 13.09
CA ALA A 262 20.84 26.66 13.00
C ALA A 262 22.28 26.17 12.77
N HIS A 263 23.03 26.80 11.86
CA HIS A 263 24.45 26.49 11.63
C HIS A 263 25.28 26.63 12.91
N ARG A 264 25.12 27.73 13.64
CA ARG A 264 25.82 27.92 14.92
C ARG A 264 25.44 26.85 15.95
N ASN A 265 24.16 26.48 16.02
CA ASN A 265 23.70 25.46 16.95
C ASN A 265 24.22 24.06 16.59
N GLU A 266 24.35 23.75 15.30
CA GLU A 266 24.80 22.44 14.82
C GLU A 266 26.34 22.30 14.86
N THR A 267 27.06 23.33 14.41
CA THR A 267 28.53 23.27 14.24
C THR A 267 29.32 23.93 15.38
N GLY A 268 28.66 24.74 16.22
CA GLY A 268 29.32 25.60 17.21
C GLY A 268 29.90 26.90 16.65
N GLU A 269 29.99 27.04 15.32
CA GLU A 269 30.65 28.16 14.64
C GLU A 269 29.67 29.06 13.88
N HIS A 270 30.02 30.34 13.77
CA HIS A 270 29.27 31.26 12.92
C HIS A 270 29.67 31.03 11.46
N PRO A 271 28.70 30.89 10.54
CA PRO A 271 29.04 30.79 9.13
C PRO A 271 29.62 32.12 8.61
N PRO A 272 30.53 32.10 7.64
CA PRO A 272 31.08 33.30 7.01
C PRO A 272 30.00 34.31 6.58
N ARG A 273 30.33 35.61 6.62
CA ARG A 273 29.34 36.68 6.40
C ARG A 273 28.93 36.79 4.93
N GLU A 274 29.85 36.49 4.04
CA GLU A 274 29.68 36.45 2.60
C GLU A 274 28.81 35.28 2.13
N TRP A 275 28.61 34.26 2.97
CA TRP A 275 27.78 33.12 2.59
C TRP A 275 26.31 33.50 2.40
N GLY A 276 25.79 33.17 1.22
CA GLY A 276 24.35 33.18 0.94
C GLY A 276 23.61 32.06 1.66
N TRP A 277 22.27 32.08 1.59
CA TRP A 277 21.43 31.08 2.27
C TRP A 277 21.70 29.66 1.78
N GLU A 278 22.00 29.48 0.49
CA GLU A 278 22.33 28.17 -0.13
C GLU A 278 23.58 27.57 0.49
N GLN A 279 24.63 28.36 0.66
CA GLN A 279 25.91 27.90 1.24
C GLN A 279 25.75 27.53 2.71
N VAL A 280 25.02 28.35 3.49
CA VAL A 280 24.75 28.05 4.90
C VAL A 280 23.89 26.78 5.03
N ALA A 281 22.86 26.63 4.20
CA ALA A 281 22.00 25.44 4.18
C ALA A 281 22.80 24.18 3.80
N ALA A 282 23.61 24.25 2.73
CA ALA A 282 24.45 23.14 2.30
C ALA A 282 25.43 22.70 3.39
N ALA A 283 26.04 23.64 4.11
CA ALA A 283 26.93 23.33 5.24
C ALA A 283 26.20 22.62 6.38
N ILE A 284 24.99 23.07 6.75
CA ILE A 284 24.14 22.39 7.75
C ILE A 284 23.81 20.97 7.29
N TYR A 285 23.38 20.81 6.03
CA TYR A 285 22.96 19.52 5.50
C TYR A 285 24.13 18.54 5.44
N ALA A 286 25.30 18.99 4.99
CA ALA A 286 26.52 18.17 4.99
C ALA A 286 26.91 17.72 6.40
N HIS A 287 26.85 18.62 7.38
CA HIS A 287 27.14 18.29 8.77
C HIS A 287 26.14 17.27 9.35
N GLN A 288 24.84 17.48 9.11
CA GLN A 288 23.77 16.56 9.55
C GLN A 288 23.86 15.20 8.84
N ASP A 289 24.19 15.19 7.55
CA ASP A 289 24.36 13.98 6.76
C ASP A 289 25.58 13.18 7.23
N ALA A 290 26.72 13.85 7.50
CA ALA A 290 27.91 13.21 8.07
C ALA A 290 27.60 12.55 9.43
N ARG A 291 26.97 13.28 10.35
CA ARG A 291 26.58 12.74 11.68
C ARG A 291 25.61 11.57 11.59
N ARG A 292 24.66 11.60 10.65
CA ARG A 292 23.73 10.49 10.44
C ARG A 292 24.44 9.25 9.88
N MET A 293 25.39 9.46 8.97
CA MET A 293 26.09 8.38 8.27
C MET A 293 27.27 7.80 9.07
N GLU A 294 27.81 8.53 10.04
CA GLU A 294 28.95 8.05 10.85
C GLU A 294 28.66 6.71 11.55
N PRO A 295 27.56 6.50 12.28
CA PRO A 295 27.25 5.19 12.88
C PRO A 295 27.00 4.09 11.85
N VAL A 296 26.46 4.46 10.68
CA VAL A 296 26.23 3.52 9.57
C VAL A 296 27.56 3.06 9.01
N GLN A 297 28.48 3.98 8.74
CA GLN A 297 29.81 3.67 8.21
C GLN A 297 30.62 2.83 9.22
N ALA A 298 30.59 3.22 10.50
CA ALA A 298 31.24 2.44 11.56
C ALA A 298 30.68 1.00 11.65
N GLY A 299 29.37 0.83 11.51
CA GLY A 299 28.74 -0.49 11.48
C GLY A 299 29.12 -1.31 10.25
N LEU A 300 29.23 -0.67 9.07
CA LEU A 300 29.70 -1.34 7.85
C LEU A 300 31.16 -1.78 7.97
N ASP A 301 32.03 -0.91 8.47
CA ASP A 301 33.46 -1.19 8.66
C ASP A 301 33.67 -2.30 9.70
N ALA A 302 32.91 -2.28 10.80
CA ALA A 302 32.93 -3.34 11.80
C ALA A 302 32.46 -4.69 11.22
N GLY A 303 31.39 -4.69 10.43
CA GLY A 303 30.91 -5.89 9.76
C GLY A 303 31.93 -6.45 8.76
N ARG A 304 32.62 -5.58 8.01
CA ARG A 304 33.69 -5.97 7.10
C ARG A 304 34.86 -6.62 7.85
N ALA A 305 35.33 -5.99 8.93
CA ALA A 305 36.43 -6.51 9.74
C ALA A 305 36.07 -7.86 10.38
N ALA A 306 34.84 -8.01 10.88
CA ALA A 306 34.35 -9.28 11.43
C ALA A 306 34.31 -10.38 10.35
N ARG A 307 33.84 -10.05 9.14
CA ARG A 307 33.85 -10.97 7.99
C ARG A 307 35.27 -11.42 7.63
N GLU A 308 36.22 -10.48 7.57
CA GLU A 308 37.64 -10.77 7.28
C GLU A 308 38.29 -11.63 8.37
N ALA A 309 37.87 -11.48 9.63
CA ALA A 309 38.28 -12.33 10.74
C ALA A 309 37.57 -13.69 10.80
N GLY A 310 36.56 -13.93 9.96
CA GLY A 310 35.74 -15.15 9.96
C GLY A 310 34.68 -15.21 11.06
N ASP A 311 34.49 -14.13 11.81
CA ASP A 311 33.44 -13.99 12.84
C ASP A 311 32.12 -13.56 12.20
N LEU A 312 31.38 -14.54 11.66
CA LEU A 312 30.15 -14.27 10.92
C LEU A 312 28.99 -13.84 11.82
N GLU A 313 29.01 -14.17 13.12
CA GLU A 313 28.00 -13.72 14.07
C GLU A 313 28.17 -12.24 14.40
N ALA A 314 29.40 -11.80 14.65
CA ALA A 314 29.69 -10.38 14.83
C ALA A 314 29.38 -9.58 13.54
N MET A 315 29.72 -10.11 12.37
CA MET A 315 29.35 -9.50 11.08
C MET A 315 27.82 -9.35 10.96
N ARG A 316 27.05 -10.40 11.27
CA ARG A 316 25.58 -10.38 11.25
C ARG A 316 25.04 -9.26 12.12
N ALA A 317 25.51 -9.19 13.37
CA ALA A 317 25.06 -8.19 14.33
C ALA A 317 25.33 -6.76 13.84
N SER A 318 26.52 -6.49 13.30
CA SER A 318 26.86 -5.18 12.73
C SER A 318 25.99 -4.81 11.53
N TYR A 319 25.75 -5.74 10.61
CA TYR A 319 24.90 -5.49 9.45
C TYR A 319 23.41 -5.38 9.79
N ASP A 320 22.92 -6.13 10.78
CA ASP A 320 21.55 -5.97 11.30
C ASP A 320 21.34 -4.58 11.88
N ASP A 321 22.31 -4.08 12.66
CA ASP A 321 22.28 -2.74 13.26
C ASP A 321 22.35 -1.62 12.20
N VAL A 322 23.13 -1.81 11.14
CA VAL A 322 23.14 -0.92 9.97
C VAL A 322 21.77 -0.85 9.29
N LEU A 323 21.17 -2.01 9.00
CA LEU A 323 19.87 -2.09 8.32
C LEU A 323 18.72 -1.56 9.19
N ALA A 324 18.82 -1.70 10.52
CA ALA A 324 17.85 -1.12 11.43
C ALA A 324 17.85 0.42 11.39
N ARG A 325 19.02 1.05 11.22
CA ARG A 325 19.14 2.51 11.11
C ARG A 325 18.86 3.04 9.71
N MET A 326 19.28 2.29 8.69
CA MET A 326 19.13 2.67 7.28
C MET A 326 18.62 1.48 6.46
N PRO A 327 17.30 1.25 6.44
CA PRO A 327 16.70 0.15 5.68
C PRO A 327 16.96 0.23 4.18
N GLU A 328 17.05 1.45 3.64
CA GLU A 328 17.36 1.74 2.24
C GLU A 328 18.85 2.08 2.08
N LEU A 329 19.71 1.06 1.99
CA LEU A 329 21.13 1.25 1.70
C LEU A 329 21.34 1.62 0.22
N GLU A 330 22.17 2.61 -0.06
CA GLU A 330 22.54 2.96 -1.44
C GLU A 330 23.36 1.86 -2.12
N SER A 331 24.22 1.17 -1.36
CA SER A 331 25.04 0.05 -1.85
C SER A 331 24.89 -1.17 -0.95
N PRO A 332 23.83 -1.98 -1.13
CA PRO A 332 23.56 -3.14 -0.28
C PRO A 332 24.41 -4.37 -0.62
N GLY A 333 25.24 -4.31 -1.68
CA GLY A 333 25.94 -5.49 -2.21
C GLY A 333 26.89 -6.16 -1.22
N GLU A 334 27.65 -5.37 -0.46
CA GLU A 334 28.55 -5.91 0.57
C GLU A 334 27.79 -6.62 1.70
N VAL A 335 26.73 -5.98 2.19
CA VAL A 335 25.86 -6.51 3.25
C VAL A 335 25.14 -7.77 2.77
N ALA A 336 24.62 -7.76 1.54
CA ALA A 336 23.99 -8.93 0.92
C ALA A 336 24.98 -10.11 0.79
N SER A 337 26.20 -9.84 0.36
CA SER A 337 27.26 -10.86 0.26
C SER A 337 27.61 -11.46 1.63
N GLY A 338 27.58 -10.66 2.70
CA GLY A 338 27.72 -11.15 4.08
C GLY A 338 26.65 -12.17 4.46
N TYR A 339 25.36 -11.86 4.22
CA TYR A 339 24.29 -12.83 4.47
C TYR A 339 24.39 -14.08 3.57
N ALA A 340 24.83 -13.95 2.32
CA ALA A 340 25.04 -15.12 1.46
C ALA A 340 26.16 -16.03 1.99
N LEU A 341 27.22 -15.46 2.58
CA LEU A 341 28.29 -16.20 3.23
C LEU A 341 27.79 -16.94 4.49
N LEU A 342 26.97 -16.28 5.32
CA LEU A 342 26.27 -16.95 6.42
C LEU A 342 25.42 -18.12 5.92
N GLY A 343 24.66 -17.90 4.84
CA GLY A 343 23.85 -18.93 4.21
C GLY A 343 24.67 -20.14 3.77
N ALA A 344 25.84 -19.92 3.17
CA ALA A 344 26.76 -20.98 2.78
C ALA A 344 27.33 -21.74 3.99
N ARG A 345 27.70 -21.02 5.07
CA ARG A 345 28.19 -21.64 6.30
C ARG A 345 27.13 -22.49 6.99
N GLU A 346 25.94 -21.95 7.18
CA GLU A 346 24.82 -22.65 7.80
C GLU A 346 24.41 -23.89 6.97
N ALA A 347 24.50 -23.81 5.64
CA ALA A 347 24.28 -24.97 4.76
C ALA A 347 25.34 -26.06 4.98
N ALA A 348 26.61 -25.68 5.12
CA ALA A 348 27.70 -26.61 5.39
C ALA A 348 27.60 -27.26 6.79
N GLU A 349 27.08 -26.54 7.78
CA GLU A 349 26.81 -27.03 9.14
C GLU A 349 25.52 -27.86 9.24
N GLY A 350 24.74 -27.97 8.15
CA GLY A 350 23.49 -28.74 8.09
C GLY A 350 22.24 -27.98 8.57
N ASN A 351 22.35 -26.70 8.90
CA ASN A 351 21.27 -25.84 9.38
C ASN A 351 20.46 -25.25 8.22
N ALA A 352 19.81 -26.11 7.44
CA ALA A 352 19.14 -25.74 6.19
C ALA A 352 18.12 -24.59 6.33
N ALA A 353 17.38 -24.51 7.45
CA ALA A 353 16.39 -23.45 7.68
C ALA A 353 17.03 -22.07 7.84
N ARG A 354 18.16 -21.97 8.56
CA ARG A 354 18.90 -20.71 8.72
C ARG A 354 19.55 -20.29 7.42
N ALA A 355 20.17 -21.25 6.74
CA ALA A 355 20.77 -21.03 5.43
C ALA A 355 19.77 -20.44 4.42
N GLU A 356 18.55 -20.98 4.39
CA GLU A 356 17.49 -20.49 3.52
C GLU A 356 17.06 -19.06 3.86
N ALA A 357 16.96 -18.72 5.15
CA ALA A 357 16.62 -17.37 5.59
C ALA A 357 17.68 -16.35 5.17
N ASP A 358 18.96 -16.69 5.31
CA ASP A 358 20.08 -15.81 5.01
C ASP A 358 20.25 -15.60 3.49
N TYR A 359 20.15 -16.65 2.67
CA TYR A 359 20.15 -16.50 1.20
C TYR A 359 18.98 -15.66 0.70
N ARG A 360 17.77 -15.87 1.23
CA ARG A 360 16.61 -15.04 0.87
C ARG A 360 16.83 -13.59 1.25
N ARG A 361 17.46 -13.32 2.40
CA ARG A 361 17.78 -11.96 2.83
C ARG A 361 18.78 -11.30 1.89
N ALA A 362 19.85 -11.99 1.51
CA ALA A 362 20.82 -11.52 0.53
C ALA A 362 20.14 -11.13 -0.79
N LEU A 363 19.25 -11.99 -1.30
CA LEU A 363 18.51 -11.74 -2.55
C LEU A 363 17.48 -10.61 -2.46
N ARG A 364 16.86 -10.38 -1.28
CA ARG A 364 16.00 -9.21 -1.07
C ARG A 364 16.80 -7.91 -1.09
N LEU A 365 17.98 -7.92 -0.48
CA LEU A 365 18.86 -6.74 -0.40
C LEU A 365 19.48 -6.40 -1.76
N ALA A 366 19.96 -7.40 -2.50
CA ALA A 366 20.65 -7.20 -3.77
C ALA A 366 20.21 -8.24 -4.83
N PRO A 367 19.00 -8.11 -5.39
CA PRO A 367 18.46 -9.08 -6.37
C PRO A 367 19.23 -9.11 -7.70
N GLN A 368 19.96 -8.04 -8.02
CA GLN A 368 20.76 -7.87 -9.24
C GLN A 368 22.27 -7.97 -8.96
N HIS A 369 22.67 -8.51 -7.80
CA HIS A 369 24.08 -8.70 -7.49
C HIS A 369 24.75 -9.66 -8.50
N ALA A 370 26.05 -9.47 -8.77
CA ALA A 370 26.80 -10.33 -9.69
C ALA A 370 26.77 -11.82 -9.28
N GLU A 371 26.69 -12.09 -7.97
CA GLU A 371 26.60 -13.44 -7.40
C GLU A 371 25.17 -13.91 -7.11
N ALA A 372 24.14 -13.13 -7.48
CA ALA A 372 22.76 -13.45 -7.14
C ALA A 372 22.32 -14.84 -7.65
N ASP A 373 22.79 -15.26 -8.83
CA ASP A 373 22.50 -16.60 -9.35
C ASP A 373 23.12 -17.72 -8.51
N ALA A 374 24.32 -17.51 -7.96
CA ALA A 374 24.92 -18.48 -7.03
C ALA A 374 24.11 -18.59 -5.73
N TRP A 375 23.60 -17.47 -5.20
CA TRP A 375 22.75 -17.47 -4.00
C TRP A 375 21.39 -18.13 -4.27
N ARG A 376 20.79 -17.91 -5.45
CA ARG A 376 19.60 -18.63 -5.91
C ARG A 376 19.87 -20.12 -6.05
N ALA A 377 21.02 -20.49 -6.60
CA ALA A 377 21.45 -21.88 -6.72
C ALA A 377 21.52 -22.56 -5.35
N GLY A 378 22.04 -21.87 -4.33
CA GLY A 378 22.05 -22.34 -2.93
C GLY A 378 20.65 -22.63 -2.39
N LEU A 379 19.68 -21.74 -2.60
CA LEU A 379 18.28 -21.98 -2.19
C LEU A 379 17.65 -23.18 -2.89
N VAL A 380 17.85 -23.29 -4.21
CA VAL A 380 17.32 -24.42 -4.99
C VAL A 380 17.94 -25.72 -4.49
N LEU A 381 19.25 -25.75 -4.24
CA LEU A 381 19.97 -26.90 -3.72
C LEU A 381 19.43 -27.35 -2.36
N LEU A 382 19.28 -26.43 -1.40
CA LEU A 382 18.73 -26.73 -0.08
C LEU A 382 17.31 -27.32 -0.17
N SER A 383 16.48 -26.76 -1.05
CA SER A 383 15.13 -27.27 -1.28
C SER A 383 15.14 -28.68 -1.89
N ALA A 384 16.05 -28.95 -2.83
CA ALA A 384 16.19 -30.24 -3.49
C ALA A 384 16.70 -31.31 -2.52
N GLN A 385 17.72 -30.99 -1.72
CA GLN A 385 18.25 -31.88 -0.69
C GLN A 385 17.20 -32.23 0.37
N ARG A 386 16.39 -31.26 0.80
CA ARG A 386 15.28 -31.51 1.75
C ARG A 386 14.21 -32.44 1.16
N ARG A 387 13.86 -32.28 -0.11
CA ARG A 387 12.91 -33.19 -0.80
C ARG A 387 13.51 -34.60 -0.92
N ALA A 388 14.78 -34.70 -1.30
CA ALA A 388 15.48 -35.98 -1.43
C ALA A 388 15.55 -36.71 -0.07
N ALA A 389 15.80 -35.99 1.03
CA ALA A 389 15.75 -36.55 2.38
C ALA A 389 14.33 -37.04 2.77
N GLY A 390 13.28 -36.44 2.21
CA GLY A 390 11.90 -36.89 2.32
C GLY A 390 11.51 -38.00 1.33
N GLY A 391 12.46 -38.56 0.58
CA GLY A 391 12.25 -39.63 -0.41
C GLY A 391 11.83 -39.15 -1.80
N VAL A 392 11.73 -37.84 -2.04
CA VAL A 392 11.34 -37.25 -3.33
C VAL A 392 12.56 -36.69 -4.04
N TRP A 393 13.05 -37.39 -5.06
CA TRP A 393 14.17 -36.94 -5.89
C TRP A 393 13.69 -36.07 -7.06
N ASP A 394 14.18 -34.83 -7.13
CA ASP A 394 13.84 -33.85 -8.18
C ASP A 394 15.08 -33.56 -9.04
N GLU A 395 15.26 -34.35 -10.11
CA GLU A 395 16.39 -34.19 -11.04
C GLU A 395 16.43 -32.79 -11.67
N ALA A 396 15.25 -32.25 -12.03
CA ALA A 396 15.14 -30.92 -12.62
C ALA A 396 15.58 -29.81 -11.66
N ALA A 397 15.36 -29.97 -10.34
CA ALA A 397 15.92 -29.05 -9.35
C ALA A 397 17.45 -29.05 -9.34
N PHE A 398 18.10 -30.22 -9.34
CA PHE A 398 19.57 -30.28 -9.37
C PHE A 398 20.16 -29.76 -10.68
N GLN A 399 19.50 -30.02 -11.83
CA GLN A 399 19.90 -29.43 -13.11
C GLN A 399 19.78 -27.90 -13.12
N ARG A 400 18.74 -27.33 -12.49
CA ARG A 400 18.60 -25.89 -12.30
C ARG A 400 19.73 -25.29 -11.46
N VAL A 401 20.18 -25.99 -10.41
CA VAL A 401 21.36 -25.56 -9.63
C VAL A 401 22.58 -25.42 -10.54
N LEU A 402 22.87 -26.40 -11.40
CA LEU A 402 24.00 -26.35 -12.32
C LEU A 402 23.85 -25.31 -13.43
N THR A 403 22.62 -24.95 -13.80
CA THR A 403 22.36 -23.85 -14.73
C THR A 403 22.73 -22.50 -14.11
N LEU A 404 22.40 -22.30 -12.83
CA LEU A 404 22.67 -21.06 -12.09
C LEU A 404 24.10 -20.99 -11.55
N ALA A 405 24.67 -22.12 -11.13
CA ALA A 405 26.01 -22.25 -10.59
C ALA A 405 26.69 -23.52 -11.17
N PRO A 406 27.32 -23.43 -12.35
CA PRO A 406 27.89 -24.59 -13.05
C PRO A 406 28.95 -25.37 -12.27
N SER A 407 29.64 -24.72 -11.33
CA SER A 407 30.68 -25.33 -10.49
C SER A 407 30.16 -25.95 -9.19
N ASN A 408 28.84 -26.15 -9.04
CA ASN A 408 28.27 -26.70 -7.81
C ASN A 408 28.46 -28.23 -7.72
N GLU A 409 29.48 -28.66 -6.98
CA GLU A 409 29.85 -30.08 -6.84
C GLU A 409 28.74 -30.93 -6.19
N ALA A 410 28.00 -30.38 -5.22
CA ALA A 410 26.95 -31.11 -4.53
C ALA A 410 25.79 -31.48 -5.46
N ALA A 411 25.37 -30.55 -6.34
CA ALA A 411 24.35 -30.84 -7.35
C ALA A 411 24.85 -31.83 -8.41
N ALA A 412 26.12 -31.72 -8.84
CA ALA A 412 26.71 -32.66 -9.77
C ALA A 412 26.78 -34.09 -9.20
N ALA A 413 27.21 -34.23 -7.94
CA ALA A 413 27.26 -35.52 -7.25
C ALA A 413 25.86 -36.13 -7.06
N ALA A 414 24.84 -35.33 -6.74
CA ALA A 414 23.47 -35.80 -6.60
C ALA A 414 22.90 -36.33 -7.93
N LEU A 415 23.22 -35.68 -9.06
CA LEU A 415 22.84 -36.17 -10.39
C LEU A 415 23.60 -37.44 -10.80
N GLU A 416 24.86 -37.59 -10.40
CA GLU A 416 25.62 -38.82 -10.65
C GLU A 416 25.00 -40.03 -9.94
N GLN A 417 24.54 -39.86 -8.70
CA GLN A 417 23.87 -40.92 -7.93
C GLN A 417 22.55 -41.38 -8.57
N LEU A 418 21.90 -40.50 -9.35
CA LEU A 418 20.68 -40.81 -10.10
C LEU A 418 20.95 -41.46 -11.45
N ARG A 419 22.21 -41.49 -11.94
CA ARG A 419 22.52 -42.22 -13.17
C ARG A 419 22.27 -43.71 -12.93
N PRO A 420 21.47 -44.38 -13.77
CA PRO A 420 21.29 -45.82 -13.65
C PRO A 420 22.66 -46.50 -13.80
N SER A 421 23.07 -47.26 -12.79
CA SER A 421 24.26 -48.09 -12.85
C SER A 421 24.20 -48.96 -14.11
N THR A 422 25.02 -48.66 -15.11
CA THR A 422 25.27 -49.51 -16.28
C THR A 422 26.09 -50.75 -15.90
N ALA A 423 25.76 -51.39 -14.78
CA ALA A 423 26.33 -52.64 -14.30
C ALA A 423 25.20 -53.68 -14.24
N GLY A 424 24.93 -54.27 -15.38
CA GLY A 424 23.94 -55.32 -15.53
C GLY A 424 23.15 -55.18 -16.82
N THR A 425 23.81 -55.39 -17.96
CA THR A 425 23.10 -55.99 -19.10
C THR A 425 22.67 -57.38 -18.63
N PRO A 426 21.39 -57.67 -18.34
CA PRO A 426 21.00 -59.06 -18.14
C PRO A 426 21.29 -59.81 -19.45
N PRO A 427 21.83 -61.03 -19.40
CA PRO A 427 22.12 -61.78 -20.61
C PRO A 427 20.81 -61.96 -21.40
N ARG A 428 20.85 -61.71 -22.71
CA ARG A 428 19.80 -62.17 -23.62
C ARG A 428 19.78 -63.69 -23.54
N ASP A 429 18.85 -64.22 -22.76
CA ASP A 429 18.63 -65.66 -22.63
C ASP A 429 17.56 -66.08 -23.65
N ASP A 430 18.02 -66.41 -24.86
CA ASP A 430 17.23 -66.92 -25.98
C ASP A 430 16.87 -68.41 -25.75
N SER A 431 16.05 -68.69 -24.73
CA SER A 431 15.58 -70.04 -24.41
C SER A 431 14.10 -70.24 -24.80
N PRO A 432 13.76 -71.14 -25.76
CA PRO A 432 12.40 -71.35 -26.26
C PRO A 432 11.47 -72.13 -25.29
N ALA A 433 11.86 -72.28 -24.02
CA ALA A 433 11.09 -73.06 -23.05
C ALA A 433 9.85 -72.31 -22.51
N ARG A 434 9.84 -70.98 -22.49
CA ARG A 434 8.69 -70.19 -21.97
C ARG A 434 7.50 -70.11 -22.95
N ALA A 435 7.74 -70.26 -24.25
CA ALA A 435 6.67 -70.27 -25.26
C ALA A 435 5.76 -71.50 -25.15
N ARG A 436 6.27 -72.64 -24.65
CA ARG A 436 5.49 -73.89 -24.49
C ARG A 436 4.52 -73.84 -23.31
N TRP A 437 4.87 -73.14 -22.23
CA TRP A 437 3.98 -72.97 -21.07
C TRP A 437 2.90 -71.90 -21.29
N GLY A 438 3.20 -70.86 -22.08
CA GLY A 438 2.21 -69.83 -22.44
C GLY A 438 1.06 -70.35 -23.31
N MET A 439 1.33 -71.26 -24.26
CA MET A 439 0.28 -71.86 -25.09
C MET A 439 -0.61 -72.84 -24.32
N ALA A 440 -0.07 -73.57 -23.34
CA ALA A 440 -0.85 -74.49 -22.51
C ALA A 440 -1.86 -73.74 -21.61
N ALA A 441 -1.48 -72.59 -21.05
CA ALA A 441 -2.36 -71.75 -20.25
C ALA A 441 -3.49 -71.09 -21.07
N ALA A 442 -3.19 -70.68 -22.31
CA ALA A 442 -4.19 -70.11 -23.21
C ALA A 442 -5.24 -71.14 -23.67
N LEU A 443 -4.82 -72.39 -23.91
CA LEU A 443 -5.73 -73.48 -24.31
C LEU A 443 -6.67 -73.91 -23.18
N LEU A 444 -6.19 -73.90 -21.93
CA LEU A 444 -6.99 -74.16 -20.74
C LEU A 444 -8.06 -73.08 -20.51
N LEU A 445 -7.74 -71.81 -20.70
CA LEU A 445 -8.70 -70.70 -20.59
C LEU A 445 -9.75 -70.72 -21.70
N ALA A 446 -9.37 -71.10 -22.92
CA ALA A 446 -10.31 -71.26 -24.03
C ALA A 446 -11.31 -72.40 -23.80
N LEU A 447 -10.86 -73.54 -23.24
CA LEU A 447 -11.75 -74.65 -22.90
C LEU A 447 -12.69 -74.31 -21.72
N LEU A 448 -12.20 -73.54 -20.74
CA LEU A 448 -13.02 -73.09 -19.61
C LEU A 448 -14.11 -72.10 -20.03
N GLY A 449 -13.80 -71.20 -20.98
CA GLY A 449 -14.77 -70.28 -21.58
C GLY A 449 -15.87 -71.01 -22.36
N LEU A 450 -15.52 -72.08 -23.07
CA LEU A 450 -16.48 -72.88 -23.84
C LEU A 450 -17.42 -73.69 -22.92
N ALA A 451 -16.93 -74.16 -21.77
CA ALA A 451 -17.73 -74.91 -20.79
C ALA A 451 -18.75 -74.03 -20.04
N LEU A 452 -18.47 -72.74 -19.85
CA LEU A 452 -19.38 -71.79 -19.19
C LEU A 452 -20.53 -71.32 -20.09
N LEU A 453 -20.37 -71.39 -21.42
CA LEU A 453 -21.39 -71.05 -22.41
C LEU A 453 -22.45 -72.15 -22.61
N TRP A 454 -22.26 -73.36 -22.05
CA TRP A 454 -23.12 -74.53 -22.26
C TRP A 454 -23.99 -74.91 -21.06
N ARG A 455 -24.19 -74.01 -20.08
CA ARG A 455 -25.07 -74.28 -18.93
C ARG A 455 -26.44 -73.58 -19.06
N PRO A 456 -27.55 -74.31 -19.21
CA PRO A 456 -28.87 -73.72 -19.45
C PRO A 456 -29.53 -73.17 -18.17
N SER A 457 -30.23 -72.05 -18.36
CA SER A 457 -30.91 -71.19 -17.39
C SER A 457 -32.15 -71.82 -16.75
N ARG A 458 -32.37 -71.55 -15.46
CA ARG A 458 -33.71 -71.58 -14.82
C ARG A 458 -33.87 -70.41 -13.85
N ALA A 459 -34.99 -69.71 -13.97
CA ALA A 459 -35.57 -68.70 -13.08
C ALA A 459 -36.81 -69.32 -12.37
N PRO A 460 -37.63 -68.60 -11.55
CA PRO A 460 -37.41 -67.58 -10.48
C PRO A 460 -38.25 -67.88 -9.18
N ALA A 461 -38.45 -66.86 -8.32
CA ALA A 461 -39.44 -66.65 -7.21
C ALA A 461 -38.90 -66.84 -5.77
N ASP A 462 -39.14 -66.00 -4.74
CA ASP A 462 -40.21 -65.02 -4.43
C ASP A 462 -39.73 -63.85 -3.53
N ALA A 463 -40.56 -62.81 -3.45
CA ALA A 463 -40.40 -61.54 -2.71
C ALA A 463 -41.06 -61.55 -1.30
N VAL A 464 -40.66 -60.61 -0.42
CA VAL A 464 -41.50 -59.66 0.37
C VAL A 464 -40.59 -58.81 1.31
N ASP A 465 -40.85 -57.49 1.30
CA ASP A 465 -40.20 -56.33 1.98
C ASP A 465 -40.94 -56.01 3.32
N PRO A 466 -40.79 -54.88 4.10
CA PRO A 466 -39.96 -53.66 3.92
C PRO A 466 -39.45 -52.91 5.21
N HIS A 467 -38.74 -51.79 4.94
CA HIS A 467 -38.58 -50.51 5.70
C HIS A 467 -37.47 -50.35 6.77
N ALA A 468 -36.49 -49.45 6.53
CA ALA A 468 -36.54 -48.03 7.00
C ALA A 468 -35.27 -47.22 6.62
N SER A 469 -35.49 -46.19 5.80
CA SER A 469 -34.71 -44.96 5.53
C SER A 469 -34.65 -44.07 6.81
N THR A 470 -33.86 -43.01 7.01
CA THR A 470 -32.81 -42.25 6.31
C THR A 470 -32.33 -41.16 7.29
N LEU A 471 -31.06 -40.78 7.15
CA LEU A 471 -30.45 -39.43 7.21
C LEU A 471 -30.77 -38.43 8.34
N ASP A 472 -29.66 -37.92 8.87
CA ASP A 472 -29.45 -36.84 9.85
C ASP A 472 -29.19 -35.50 9.11
N PRO A 473 -29.80 -34.39 9.59
CA PRO A 473 -29.03 -33.14 9.70
C PRO A 473 -29.42 -32.34 10.95
N THR A 474 -28.45 -31.71 11.63
CA THR A 474 -28.35 -30.25 11.86
C THR A 474 -27.31 -29.92 12.94
N ILE A 475 -26.48 -28.91 12.66
CA ILE A 475 -25.56 -28.24 13.58
C ILE A 475 -26.05 -26.81 13.73
N ASP A 476 -25.86 -26.31 14.95
CA ASP A 476 -25.85 -24.92 15.43
C ASP A 476 -27.17 -24.35 15.96
N ASP A 477 -27.25 -24.26 17.29
CA ASP A 477 -27.86 -23.13 17.97
C ASP A 477 -27.27 -22.96 19.38
N THR A 478 -26.79 -21.73 19.62
CA THR A 478 -26.82 -20.96 20.88
C THR A 478 -26.11 -21.49 22.13
N ILE A 479 -25.09 -20.74 22.58
CA ILE A 479 -24.58 -20.73 23.95
C ILE A 479 -24.90 -19.37 24.55
N ASP A 480 -25.61 -19.35 25.66
CA ASP A 480 -25.65 -18.21 26.59
C ASP A 480 -25.69 -18.71 28.05
N GLU A 481 -25.00 -17.94 28.90
CA GLU A 481 -25.15 -17.76 30.35
C GLU A 481 -24.74 -18.78 31.44
N ALA A 482 -24.30 -18.12 32.53
CA ALA A 482 -24.19 -18.48 33.96
C ALA A 482 -22.91 -19.23 34.42
N ASP A 483 -21.95 -18.55 35.05
CA ASP A 483 -21.93 -17.97 36.42
C ASP A 483 -21.67 -19.02 37.50
N VAL A 484 -20.43 -19.09 38.02
CA VAL A 484 -20.14 -19.57 39.38
C VAL A 484 -18.91 -18.84 39.93
N THR A 485 -19.11 -18.25 41.09
CA THR A 485 -18.24 -17.41 41.90
C THR A 485 -17.45 -18.22 42.97
N LEU A 486 -16.24 -17.71 43.28
CA LEU A 486 -15.50 -17.75 44.58
C LEU A 486 -14.85 -19.08 45.08
N PRO A 487 -13.89 -19.07 46.06
CA PRO A 487 -13.30 -17.94 46.83
C PRO A 487 -11.75 -17.92 46.96
N ASP A 488 -11.30 -16.87 47.65
CA ASP A 488 -9.96 -16.46 48.08
C ASP A 488 -9.10 -17.41 48.95
N ALA A 489 -7.80 -17.05 48.95
CA ALA A 489 -6.82 -17.04 50.03
C ALA A 489 -6.15 -18.34 50.53
N ALA A 490 -4.85 -18.44 50.23
CA ALA A 490 -3.77 -18.66 51.20
C ALA A 490 -2.48 -17.98 50.71
#